data_AF-M4VDT2-F1
#
_entry.id   AF-M4VDT2-F1
#
_cell.length_a   1.000
_cell.length_b   1.000
_cell.length_c   1.000
_cell.angle_alpha   90.00
_cell.angle_beta   90.00
_cell.angle_gamma   90.00
#
_symmetry.space_group_name_H-M   'P 1'
#
loop_
_entity.id
_entity.type
_entity.pdbx_description
1 polymer ?
#
loop_
_entity_poly.entity_id
_entity_poly.type
_entity_poly.pdbx_seq_one_letter_code
_entity_poly.pdbx_strand_id
1 'polypeptide(L)'
;MTSDVVLSAAMRTNLLSLQSTQNSIDLTQRNLGTGKKINSALDGPQAFFASRALTNRAADLTKLLDSIGQSVQVIKAADTGVTALTSLVEQADSIASQAQEALAAGTAEAKVTGNKDLRNIDDLTDVPGLTGGVTLTLTATDADGDVIDPDPAGGAQTSITVAVAAGTSTNELITAINEIRDQADQSAVFEAKLDDKGQLSIRSLVSGGSFTVDFSGATDADKLAAANALGFGEIAKVTADGIAAAPNNVGFTATADVALKSYNFVKNDQGDVADRSTLLTALRTAEAPTAATLFDGISGENYTIAVNGGAAQNIALAATATVQEFVDAINNNSTLSSKLEATFDEGTGQISIRAIDASVESVQIGFAGSAIGDSANFGFGLTDLSAVAAGVAVEENIQLGSSAGQLAKLEQDFNKIRDQIDALVSNGDTGYRGTNLLNGNDLLTTFNEDRTSTIETKGVTFTSAGLGLEEANFSNAASVDGVISAVRDALGSVRDFGATLANDLSVIQTRQTFTTSLINTLKEGSDKLVNADQNEEGAKLLALQTRQSLGVTALSLASQSQQSILRLF
;
A
#
# COMPACT_ATOMS: atom_id res chain seq x y z
N MET A 1 39.35 11.10 104.92
CA MET A 1 38.50 12.12 104.25
C MET A 1 39.37 12.74 103.17
N THR A 2 39.14 12.30 101.94
CA THR A 2 39.87 12.72 100.74
C THR A 2 39.92 14.24 100.65
N SER A 3 41.13 14.81 100.61
CA SER A 3 41.34 16.23 100.39
C SER A 3 40.73 16.62 99.05
N ASP A 4 39.62 17.33 99.05
CA ASP A 4 39.06 17.94 97.84
C ASP A 4 40.13 18.86 97.25
N VAL A 5 40.69 18.45 96.12
CA VAL A 5 41.57 19.30 95.31
C VAL A 5 40.69 20.41 94.74
N VAL A 6 40.58 21.52 95.47
CA VAL A 6 39.85 22.71 95.02
C VAL A 6 40.62 23.29 93.83
N LEU A 7 40.21 22.92 92.62
CA LEU A 7 40.71 23.51 91.38
C LEU A 7 40.53 25.03 91.45
N SER A 8 41.63 25.78 91.35
CA SER A 8 41.57 27.25 91.35
C SER A 8 40.64 27.74 90.25
N ALA A 9 39.97 28.88 90.47
CA ALA A 9 39.03 29.44 89.49
C ALA A 9 39.66 29.62 88.09
N ALA A 10 40.97 29.92 88.05
CA ALA A 10 41.76 30.00 86.82
C ALA A 10 41.89 28.64 86.09
N MET A 11 42.10 27.53 86.81
CA MET A 11 42.20 26.20 86.19
C MET A 11 40.87 25.70 85.63
N ARG A 12 39.74 25.96 86.32
CA ARG A 12 38.40 25.62 85.81
C ARG A 12 38.05 26.41 84.56
N THR A 13 38.38 27.70 84.53
CA THR A 13 38.17 28.55 83.35
C THR A 13 39.02 28.07 82.17
N ASN A 14 40.28 27.67 82.43
CA ASN A 14 41.18 27.16 81.39
C ASN A 14 40.75 25.77 80.88
N LEU A 15 40.28 24.88 81.77
CA LEU A 15 39.70 23.57 81.41
C LEU A 15 38.41 23.72 80.58
N LEU A 16 37.51 24.62 80.95
CA LEU A 16 36.29 24.92 80.17
C LEU A 16 36.66 25.47 78.77
N SER A 17 37.67 26.35 78.69
CA SER A 17 38.19 26.84 77.43
C SER A 17 38.80 25.72 76.57
N LEU A 18 39.55 24.79 77.18
CA LEU A 18 40.13 23.64 76.48
C LEU A 18 39.05 22.68 75.98
N GLN A 19 38.03 22.41 76.79
CA GLN A 19 36.88 21.60 76.42
C GLN A 19 36.08 22.24 75.27
N SER A 20 35.88 23.56 75.30
CA SER A 20 35.25 24.29 74.19
C SER A 20 36.08 24.25 72.90
N THR A 21 37.41 24.27 73.02
CA THR A 21 38.35 24.17 71.90
C THR A 21 38.31 22.76 71.31
N GLN A 22 38.30 21.72 72.14
CA GLN A 22 38.16 20.32 71.70
C GLN A 22 36.84 20.10 70.97
N ASN A 23 35.72 20.58 71.52
CA ASN A 23 34.42 20.49 70.85
C ASN A 23 34.41 21.20 69.47
N SER A 24 35.14 22.32 69.36
CA SER A 24 35.29 23.05 68.10
C SER A 24 36.18 22.30 67.11
N ILE A 25 37.23 21.62 67.58
CA ILE A 25 38.07 20.73 66.75
C ILE A 25 37.23 19.57 66.23
N ASP A 26 36.46 18.90 67.09
CA ASP A 26 35.61 17.76 66.71
C ASP A 26 34.53 18.18 65.70
N LEU A 27 33.95 19.38 65.85
CA LEU A 27 33.03 19.97 64.88
C LEU A 27 33.72 20.26 63.54
N THR A 28 34.89 20.91 63.57
CA THR A 28 35.61 21.28 62.35
C THR A 28 36.11 20.04 61.60
N GLN A 29 36.57 19.02 62.31
CA GLN A 29 36.95 17.72 61.72
C GLN A 29 35.73 17.02 61.10
N ARG A 30 34.57 17.08 61.75
CA ARG A 30 33.32 16.54 61.19
C ARG A 30 32.90 17.30 59.93
N ASN A 31 32.96 18.63 59.95
CA ASN A 31 32.64 19.45 58.78
C ASN A 31 33.61 19.19 57.62
N LEU A 32 34.90 19.04 57.90
CA LEU A 32 35.92 18.73 56.91
C LEU A 32 35.74 17.31 56.34
N GLY A 33 35.43 16.33 57.20
CA GLY A 33 35.21 14.93 56.79
C GLY A 33 33.91 14.70 56.01
N THR A 34 32.87 15.49 56.29
CA THR A 34 31.58 15.42 55.58
C THR A 34 31.47 16.38 54.41
N GLY A 35 32.36 17.38 54.33
CA GLY A 35 32.27 18.51 53.40
C GLY A 35 31.11 19.47 53.70
N LYS A 36 30.37 19.28 54.80
CA LYS A 36 29.15 20.01 55.12
C LYS A 36 29.27 20.73 56.46
N LYS A 37 28.90 22.01 56.48
CA LYS A 37 28.76 22.81 57.70
C LYS A 37 27.50 22.43 58.49
N ILE A 38 26.49 21.87 57.81
CA ILE A 38 25.23 21.43 58.43
C ILE A 38 25.01 19.96 58.05
N ASN A 39 25.18 19.07 59.02
CA ASN A 39 25.09 17.61 58.84
C ASN A 39 23.78 17.04 59.34
N SER A 40 23.18 17.69 60.34
CA SER A 40 21.95 17.26 60.99
C SER A 40 21.01 18.44 61.25
N ALA A 41 19.75 18.16 61.59
CA ALA A 41 18.80 19.18 61.99
C ALA A 41 19.24 19.97 63.24
N LEU A 42 20.16 19.42 64.04
CA LEU A 42 20.72 20.08 65.22
C LEU A 42 21.77 21.13 64.86
N ASP A 43 22.45 21.00 63.72
CA ASP A 43 23.50 21.94 63.29
C ASP A 43 22.90 23.24 62.69
N GLY A 44 21.65 23.19 62.22
CA GLY A 44 20.95 24.33 61.63
C GLY A 44 19.62 23.92 61.00
N PRO A 45 18.51 23.92 61.74
CA PRO A 45 17.26 23.30 61.30
C PRO A 45 16.71 23.92 60.02
N GLN A 46 16.74 25.25 59.90
CA GLN A 46 16.20 25.96 58.73
C GLN A 46 16.92 25.56 57.43
N ALA A 47 18.26 25.64 57.41
CA ALA A 47 19.05 25.31 56.23
C ALA A 47 19.09 23.79 55.95
N PHE A 48 19.04 22.95 56.99
CA PHE A 48 18.94 21.50 56.85
C PHE A 48 17.61 21.07 56.19
N PHE A 49 16.47 21.61 56.65
CA PHE A 49 15.17 21.27 56.07
C PHE A 49 14.97 21.90 54.70
N ALA A 50 15.46 23.13 54.47
CA ALA A 50 15.43 23.75 53.15
C ALA A 50 16.24 22.98 52.10
N SER A 51 17.48 22.57 52.42
CA SER A 51 18.32 21.78 51.50
C SER A 51 17.71 20.40 51.22
N ARG A 52 17.15 19.74 52.24
CA ARG A 52 16.41 18.48 52.04
C ARG A 52 15.19 18.65 51.14
N ALA A 53 14.42 19.72 51.30
CA ALA A 53 13.26 19.99 50.44
C ALA A 53 13.69 20.18 48.98
N LEU A 54 14.77 20.96 48.73
CA LEU A 54 15.34 21.14 47.39
C LEU A 54 15.87 19.82 46.81
N THR A 55 16.56 19.02 47.62
CA THR A 55 17.09 17.70 47.21
C THR A 55 15.97 16.72 46.85
N ASN A 56 14.92 16.66 47.67
CA ASN A 56 13.76 15.80 47.41
C ASN A 56 13.09 16.20 46.08
N ARG A 57 12.85 17.51 45.89
CA ARG A 57 12.27 18.02 44.65
C ARG A 57 13.14 17.71 43.43
N ALA A 58 14.46 17.89 43.53
CA ALA A 58 15.38 17.54 42.46
C ALA A 58 15.34 16.04 42.11
N ALA A 59 15.17 15.17 43.11
CA ALA A 59 15.01 13.73 42.89
C ALA A 59 13.68 13.38 42.21
N ASP A 60 12.59 14.04 42.59
CA ASP A 60 11.28 13.83 41.96
C ASP A 60 11.27 14.33 40.51
N LEU A 61 11.87 15.49 40.24
CA LEU A 61 12.07 15.99 38.87
C LEU A 61 12.99 15.08 38.03
N THR A 62 13.93 14.36 38.65
CA THR A 62 14.78 13.41 37.92
C THR A 62 13.97 12.22 37.41
N LYS A 63 13.06 11.67 38.22
CA LYS A 63 12.14 10.61 37.76
C LYS A 63 11.24 11.11 36.63
N LEU A 64 10.82 12.37 36.70
CA LEU A 64 10.02 12.99 35.66
C LEU A 64 10.82 13.21 34.38
N LEU A 65 12.09 13.60 34.49
CA LEU A 65 13.02 13.73 33.37
C LEU A 65 13.17 12.40 32.61
N ASP A 66 13.24 11.27 33.32
CA ASP A 66 13.26 9.95 32.70
C ASP A 66 11.97 9.66 31.92
N SER A 67 10.79 10.03 32.47
CA SER A 67 9.50 9.89 31.79
C SER A 67 9.39 10.79 30.55
N ILE A 68 9.90 12.02 30.63
CA ILE A 68 10.00 12.94 29.49
C ILE A 68 10.91 12.32 28.42
N GLY A 69 12.04 11.76 28.83
CA GLY A 69 12.96 11.05 27.94
C GLY A 69 12.30 9.87 27.22
N GLN A 70 11.43 9.12 27.89
CA GLN A 70 10.64 8.05 27.27
C GLN A 70 9.65 8.60 26.24
N SER A 71 8.98 9.71 26.57
CA SER A 71 8.03 10.37 25.66
C SER A 71 8.72 10.85 24.37
N VAL A 72 9.94 11.39 24.49
CA VAL A 72 10.80 11.73 23.34
C VAL A 72 11.07 10.51 22.45
N GLN A 73 11.32 9.33 23.02
CA GLN A 73 11.56 8.11 22.23
C GLN A 73 10.31 7.61 21.52
N VAL A 74 9.13 7.71 22.16
CA VAL A 74 7.85 7.37 21.53
C VAL A 74 7.61 8.25 20.30
N ILE A 75 7.82 9.57 20.43
CA ILE A 75 7.63 10.49 19.30
C ILE A 75 8.66 10.24 18.19
N LYS A 76 9.92 9.92 18.52
CA LYS A 76 10.93 9.57 17.51
C LYS A 76 10.61 8.27 16.75
N ALA A 77 10.06 7.27 17.44
CA ALA A 77 9.61 6.04 16.80
C ALA A 77 8.45 6.32 15.83
N ALA A 78 7.50 7.16 16.25
CA ALA A 78 6.40 7.61 15.40
C ALA A 78 6.91 8.41 14.18
N ASP A 79 7.86 9.33 14.34
CA ASP A 79 8.49 10.09 13.26
C ASP A 79 9.18 9.19 12.21
N THR A 80 9.86 8.13 12.68
CA THR A 80 10.42 7.10 11.79
C THR A 80 9.32 6.38 11.01
N GLY A 81 8.22 6.04 11.68
CA GLY A 81 7.05 5.43 11.05
C GLY A 81 6.35 6.34 10.03
N VAL A 82 6.21 7.65 10.33
CA VAL A 82 5.69 8.66 9.38
C VAL A 82 6.56 8.72 8.12
N THR A 83 7.88 8.66 8.27
CA THR A 83 8.81 8.67 7.12
C THR A 83 8.64 7.43 6.24
N ALA A 84 8.52 6.25 6.86
CA ALA A 84 8.26 5.01 6.14
C ALA A 84 6.88 5.01 5.46
N LEU A 85 5.83 5.47 6.15
CA LEU A 85 4.48 5.64 5.58
C LEU A 85 4.48 6.60 4.39
N THR A 86 5.15 7.75 4.52
CA THR A 86 5.29 8.71 3.41
C THR A 86 5.89 8.03 2.19
N SER A 87 6.93 7.21 2.37
CA SER A 87 7.59 6.50 1.27
C SER A 87 6.70 5.42 0.64
N LEU A 88 5.86 4.74 1.42
CA LEU A 88 4.90 3.76 0.91
C LEU A 88 3.77 4.45 0.12
N VAL A 89 3.22 5.55 0.65
CA VAL A 89 2.17 6.33 -0.02
C VAL A 89 2.70 6.98 -1.31
N GLU A 90 3.94 7.46 -1.35
CA GLU A 90 4.58 7.96 -2.58
C GLU A 90 4.79 6.84 -3.63
N GLN A 91 5.10 5.61 -3.20
CA GLN A 91 5.14 4.46 -4.11
C GLN A 91 3.75 4.15 -4.67
N ALA A 92 2.70 4.22 -3.85
CA ALA A 92 1.32 4.04 -4.29
C ALA A 92 0.91 5.08 -5.35
N ASP A 93 1.31 6.35 -5.19
CA ASP A 93 1.02 7.45 -6.15
C ASP A 93 1.69 7.17 -7.51
N SER A 94 2.94 6.70 -7.47
CA SER A 94 3.68 6.30 -8.67
C SER A 94 3.02 5.13 -9.40
N ILE A 95 2.55 4.11 -8.66
CA ILE A 95 1.85 2.96 -9.25
C ILE A 95 0.53 3.40 -9.88
N ALA A 96 -0.26 4.21 -9.18
CA ALA A 96 -1.54 4.71 -9.69
C ALA A 96 -1.35 5.59 -10.94
N SER A 97 -0.29 6.42 -10.97
CA SER A 97 0.07 7.20 -12.16
C SER A 97 0.50 6.32 -13.34
N GLN A 98 1.28 5.27 -13.09
CA GLN A 98 1.63 4.28 -14.12
C GLN A 98 0.38 3.54 -14.64
N ALA A 99 -0.60 3.27 -13.78
CA ALA A 99 -1.86 2.65 -14.19
C ALA A 99 -2.66 3.59 -15.12
N GLN A 100 -2.68 4.89 -14.83
CA GLN A 100 -3.30 5.88 -15.71
C GLN A 100 -2.66 5.90 -17.11
N GLU A 101 -1.32 5.89 -17.17
CA GLU A 101 -0.58 5.83 -18.43
C GLU A 101 -0.83 4.53 -19.20
N ALA A 102 -0.81 3.38 -18.51
CA ALA A 102 -1.05 2.08 -19.10
C ALA A 102 -2.47 1.95 -19.67
N LEU A 103 -3.48 2.52 -19.00
CA LEU A 103 -4.86 2.55 -19.45
C LEU A 103 -5.06 3.43 -20.68
N ALA A 104 -4.42 4.61 -20.70
CA ALA A 104 -4.45 5.51 -21.85
C ALA A 104 -3.75 4.89 -23.07
N ALA A 105 -2.68 4.12 -22.86
CA ALA A 105 -2.01 3.38 -23.94
C ALA A 105 -2.81 2.15 -24.41
N GLY A 106 -3.49 1.45 -23.50
CA GLY A 106 -4.21 0.21 -23.77
C GLY A 106 -5.46 0.40 -24.62
N THR A 107 -6.28 1.40 -24.30
CA THR A 107 -7.58 1.67 -24.96
C THR A 107 -7.48 2.15 -26.41
N ALA A 108 -6.26 2.37 -26.94
CA ALA A 108 -6.09 3.01 -28.24
C ALA A 108 -6.16 2.03 -29.43
N GLU A 109 -5.70 0.79 -29.29
CA GLU A 109 -5.44 -0.08 -30.46
C GLU A 109 -5.65 -1.58 -30.15
N ALA A 110 -6.56 -2.24 -30.89
CA ALA A 110 -6.63 -3.70 -30.92
C ALA A 110 -5.45 -4.23 -31.73
N LYS A 111 -4.57 -5.01 -31.10
CA LYS A 111 -3.33 -5.47 -31.72
C LYS A 111 -2.95 -6.87 -31.25
N VAL A 112 -2.51 -7.69 -32.20
CA VAL A 112 -1.91 -8.99 -31.94
C VAL A 112 -0.59 -9.14 -32.68
N THR A 113 0.35 -9.87 -32.09
CA THR A 113 1.63 -10.20 -32.71
C THR A 113 1.87 -11.71 -32.62
N GLY A 114 2.20 -12.33 -33.74
CA GLY A 114 2.58 -13.74 -33.78
C GLY A 114 3.98 -13.99 -33.18
N ASN A 115 4.40 -15.25 -33.11
CA ASN A 115 5.67 -15.65 -32.50
C ASN A 115 6.68 -16.26 -33.49
N LYS A 116 6.37 -16.32 -34.79
CA LYS A 116 7.24 -16.86 -35.85
C LYS A 116 7.94 -15.74 -36.61
N ASP A 117 9.21 -15.97 -36.95
CA ASP A 117 9.96 -15.11 -37.86
C ASP A 117 9.56 -15.44 -39.31
N LEU A 118 8.95 -14.48 -39.99
CA LEU A 118 8.44 -14.60 -41.36
C LEU A 118 9.25 -13.76 -42.36
N ARG A 119 10.47 -13.35 -42.00
CA ARG A 119 11.35 -12.58 -42.90
C ARG A 119 11.90 -13.45 -44.04
N ASN A 120 12.02 -12.84 -45.21
CA ASN A 120 12.61 -13.45 -46.42
C ASN A 120 11.92 -14.76 -46.85
N ILE A 121 10.60 -14.85 -46.67
CA ILE A 121 9.78 -15.93 -47.20
C ILE A 121 9.16 -15.44 -48.51
N ASP A 122 9.65 -15.99 -49.61
CA ASP A 122 9.19 -15.67 -50.95
C ASP A 122 7.95 -16.50 -51.34
N ASP A 123 7.73 -17.64 -50.69
CA ASP A 123 6.53 -18.47 -50.83
C ASP A 123 6.07 -18.99 -49.47
N LEU A 124 4.93 -18.50 -48.99
CA LEU A 124 4.33 -18.90 -47.72
C LEU A 124 3.94 -20.38 -47.68
N THR A 125 3.73 -21.04 -48.84
CA THR A 125 3.42 -22.47 -48.89
C THR A 125 4.63 -23.36 -48.59
N ASP A 126 5.84 -22.80 -48.59
CA ASP A 126 7.05 -23.50 -48.11
C ASP A 126 7.11 -23.57 -46.57
N VAL A 127 6.29 -22.78 -45.88
CA VAL A 127 6.20 -22.81 -44.41
C VAL A 127 5.37 -24.03 -43.99
N PRO A 128 5.92 -24.93 -43.14
CA PRO A 128 5.16 -26.09 -42.68
C PRO A 128 3.86 -25.68 -41.98
N GLY A 129 2.74 -26.19 -42.48
CA GLY A 129 1.39 -25.88 -41.97
C GLY A 129 0.58 -24.94 -42.87
N LEU A 130 1.21 -24.24 -43.82
CA LEU A 130 0.52 -23.48 -44.86
C LEU A 130 0.48 -24.31 -46.15
N THR A 131 -0.72 -24.77 -46.51
CA THR A 131 -0.94 -25.44 -47.79
C THR A 131 -1.65 -24.48 -48.75
N GLY A 132 -1.47 -24.67 -50.06
CA GLY A 132 -2.15 -23.84 -51.05
C GLY A 132 -3.67 -23.89 -50.85
N GLY A 133 -4.30 -22.72 -50.68
CA GLY A 133 -5.74 -22.60 -50.45
C GLY A 133 -6.15 -22.30 -49.00
N VAL A 134 -5.18 -22.19 -48.07
CA VAL A 134 -5.44 -21.58 -46.74
C VAL A 134 -5.84 -20.13 -46.94
N THR A 135 -6.85 -19.70 -46.19
CA THR A 135 -7.36 -18.33 -46.20
C THR A 135 -7.49 -17.79 -44.78
N LEU A 136 -7.26 -16.50 -44.62
CA LEU A 136 -7.48 -15.76 -43.39
C LEU A 136 -8.70 -14.88 -43.60
N THR A 137 -9.74 -15.05 -42.80
CA THR A 137 -10.89 -14.16 -42.79
C THR A 137 -10.73 -13.16 -41.66
N LEU A 138 -10.76 -11.87 -41.98
CA LEU A 138 -10.66 -10.78 -41.03
C LEU A 138 -11.96 -9.98 -41.00
N THR A 139 -12.45 -9.71 -39.79
CA THR A 139 -13.63 -8.90 -39.52
C THR A 139 -13.26 -7.86 -38.48
N ALA A 140 -13.45 -6.57 -38.76
CA ALA A 140 -13.23 -5.49 -37.79
C ALA A 140 -14.56 -4.92 -37.30
N THR A 141 -14.53 -4.38 -36.10
CA THR A 141 -15.63 -3.61 -35.50
C THR A 141 -15.13 -2.28 -34.98
N ASP A 142 -16.05 -1.34 -34.81
CA ASP A 142 -15.80 -0.12 -34.05
C ASP A 142 -15.98 -0.31 -32.54
N ALA A 143 -15.89 0.80 -31.79
CA ALA A 143 -16.03 0.81 -30.33
C ALA A 143 -17.46 0.50 -29.84
N ASP A 144 -18.46 0.66 -30.70
CA ASP A 144 -19.86 0.35 -30.39
C ASP A 144 -20.18 -1.14 -30.69
N GLY A 145 -19.25 -1.84 -31.35
CA GLY A 145 -19.35 -3.26 -31.70
C GLY A 145 -19.97 -3.49 -33.07
N ASP A 146 -20.19 -2.42 -33.85
CA ASP A 146 -20.70 -2.51 -35.21
C ASP A 146 -19.61 -3.03 -36.15
N VAL A 147 -20.00 -3.96 -37.03
CA VAL A 147 -19.10 -4.52 -38.04
C VAL A 147 -18.76 -3.45 -39.08
N ILE A 148 -17.47 -3.16 -39.21
CA ILE A 148 -16.95 -2.36 -40.31
C ILE A 148 -17.02 -3.22 -41.56
N ASP A 149 -17.86 -2.81 -42.51
CA ASP A 149 -18.00 -3.47 -43.81
C ASP A 149 -16.79 -3.09 -44.68
N PRO A 150 -15.83 -4.00 -44.89
CA PRO A 150 -14.74 -3.72 -45.80
C PRO A 150 -15.25 -3.50 -47.25
N ASP A 151 -14.49 -2.80 -48.09
CA ASP A 151 -14.77 -2.64 -49.53
C ASP A 151 -14.08 -3.74 -50.37
N PRO A 152 -14.68 -4.91 -50.62
CA PRO A 152 -14.27 -5.74 -51.73
C PRO A 152 -14.92 -5.16 -53.00
N ALA A 153 -14.20 -5.15 -54.12
CA ALA A 153 -14.63 -4.62 -55.41
C ALA A 153 -15.90 -5.28 -56.02
N GLY A 154 -17.06 -5.14 -55.36
CA GLY A 154 -18.31 -5.84 -55.62
C GLY A 154 -19.17 -6.13 -54.37
N GLY A 155 -19.78 -5.10 -53.77
CA GLY A 155 -20.90 -5.21 -52.82
C GLY A 155 -20.52 -5.32 -51.33
N ALA A 156 -21.49 -5.03 -50.45
CA ALA A 156 -21.40 -5.13 -48.99
C ALA A 156 -21.03 -6.55 -48.53
N GLN A 157 -19.90 -6.69 -47.82
CA GLN A 157 -19.44 -7.93 -47.21
C GLN A 157 -18.94 -7.65 -45.79
N THR A 158 -19.47 -8.37 -44.80
CA THR A 158 -19.10 -8.20 -43.39
C THR A 158 -17.70 -8.70 -43.01
N SER A 159 -16.93 -9.25 -43.96
CA SER A 159 -15.58 -9.79 -43.71
C SER A 159 -14.75 -9.84 -44.99
N ILE A 160 -13.42 -9.69 -44.90
CA ILE A 160 -12.50 -9.93 -46.03
C ILE A 160 -11.74 -11.23 -45.82
N THR A 161 -11.64 -12.03 -46.88
CA THR A 161 -10.82 -13.23 -46.93
C THR A 161 -9.55 -13.00 -47.74
N VAL A 162 -8.39 -13.17 -47.10
CA VAL A 162 -7.07 -13.11 -47.74
C VAL A 162 -6.56 -14.53 -47.97
N ALA A 163 -6.29 -14.89 -49.23
CA ALA A 163 -5.84 -16.23 -49.58
C ALA A 163 -4.31 -16.33 -49.63
N VAL A 164 -3.77 -17.40 -49.07
CA VAL A 164 -2.37 -17.83 -49.26
C VAL A 164 -2.33 -18.79 -50.45
N ALA A 165 -1.82 -18.29 -51.58
CA ALA A 165 -1.61 -19.07 -52.78
C ALA A 165 -0.13 -19.49 -52.90
N ALA A 166 0.15 -20.46 -53.77
CA ALA A 166 1.52 -20.80 -54.11
C ALA A 166 2.23 -19.58 -54.72
N GLY A 167 3.43 -19.29 -54.22
CA GLY A 167 4.23 -18.12 -54.59
C GLY A 167 3.84 -16.82 -53.89
N THR A 168 2.88 -16.83 -52.95
CA THR A 168 2.57 -15.64 -52.14
C THR A 168 3.65 -15.42 -51.10
N SER A 169 4.36 -14.30 -51.19
CA SER A 169 5.38 -13.91 -50.21
C SER A 169 4.77 -13.32 -48.92
N THR A 170 5.53 -13.27 -47.83
CA THR A 170 5.09 -12.58 -46.60
C THR A 170 4.73 -11.10 -46.85
N ASN A 171 5.47 -10.43 -47.73
CA ASN A 171 5.22 -9.02 -48.04
C ASN A 171 3.92 -8.81 -48.82
N GLU A 172 3.56 -9.76 -49.70
CA GLU A 172 2.27 -9.73 -50.40
C GLU A 172 1.11 -9.99 -49.45
N LEU A 173 1.25 -10.91 -48.49
CA LEU A 173 0.24 -11.11 -47.43
C LEU A 173 0.04 -9.82 -46.59
N ILE A 174 1.14 -9.18 -46.18
CA ILE A 174 1.09 -7.91 -45.44
C ILE A 174 0.44 -6.81 -46.27
N THR A 175 0.76 -6.73 -47.56
CA THR A 175 0.17 -5.76 -48.47
C THR A 175 -1.33 -5.99 -48.62
N ALA A 176 -1.76 -7.24 -48.80
CA ALA A 176 -3.17 -7.59 -48.92
C ALA A 176 -3.98 -7.20 -47.67
N ILE A 177 -3.44 -7.41 -46.47
CA ILE A 177 -4.09 -6.96 -45.22
C ILE A 177 -4.13 -5.42 -45.13
N ASN A 178 -3.03 -4.75 -45.50
CA ASN A 178 -2.94 -3.28 -45.51
C ASN A 178 -3.77 -2.60 -46.59
N GLU A 179 -4.30 -3.34 -47.57
CA GLU A 179 -5.18 -2.82 -48.63
C GLU A 179 -6.66 -2.91 -48.26
N ILE A 180 -7.00 -3.52 -47.12
CA ILE A 180 -8.38 -3.54 -46.61
C ILE A 180 -8.83 -2.12 -46.28
N ARG A 181 -9.93 -1.69 -46.88
CA ARG A 181 -10.56 -0.37 -46.69
C ARG A 181 -11.97 -0.52 -46.18
N ASP A 182 -12.45 0.45 -45.40
CA ASP A 182 -13.86 0.57 -45.05
C ASP A 182 -14.66 1.04 -46.28
N GLN A 183 -15.78 0.38 -46.58
CA GLN A 183 -16.67 0.75 -47.67
C GLN A 183 -17.28 2.15 -47.51
N ALA A 184 -17.57 2.58 -46.29
CA ALA A 184 -18.26 3.83 -46.02
C ALA A 184 -17.38 5.05 -46.32
N ASP A 185 -16.11 5.03 -45.90
CA ASP A 185 -15.23 6.19 -45.94
C ASP A 185 -13.87 5.97 -46.63
N GLN A 186 -13.59 4.74 -47.08
CA GLN A 186 -12.34 4.35 -47.73
C GLN A 186 -11.10 4.53 -46.84
N SER A 187 -11.28 4.59 -45.52
CA SER A 187 -10.19 4.58 -44.55
C SER A 187 -9.52 3.21 -44.49
N ALA A 188 -8.26 3.16 -44.08
CA ALA A 188 -7.56 1.88 -43.87
C ALA A 188 -8.05 1.25 -42.57
N VAL A 189 -8.45 -0.02 -42.62
CA VAL A 189 -8.99 -0.74 -41.45
C VAL A 189 -7.88 -1.40 -40.63
N PHE A 190 -6.83 -1.91 -41.29
CA PHE A 190 -5.75 -2.64 -40.65
C PHE A 190 -4.37 -2.07 -40.98
N GLU A 191 -3.44 -2.21 -40.03
CA GLU A 191 -2.00 -2.14 -40.25
C GLU A 191 -1.38 -3.50 -39.90
N ALA A 192 -0.89 -4.22 -40.91
CA ALA A 192 -0.02 -5.38 -40.79
C ALA A 192 1.44 -4.99 -41.06
N LYS A 193 2.37 -5.52 -40.25
CA LYS A 193 3.82 -5.38 -40.47
C LYS A 193 4.61 -6.50 -39.81
N LEU A 194 5.87 -6.66 -40.20
CA LEU A 194 6.83 -7.43 -39.42
C LEU A 194 7.49 -6.54 -38.37
N ASP A 195 7.59 -7.02 -37.13
CA ASP A 195 8.35 -6.35 -36.07
C ASP A 195 9.87 -6.53 -36.25
N ASP A 196 10.66 -5.97 -35.33
CA ASP A 196 12.13 -6.06 -35.36
C ASP A 196 12.64 -7.52 -35.28
N LYS A 197 11.82 -8.43 -34.76
CA LYS A 197 12.11 -9.87 -34.66
C LYS A 197 11.63 -10.65 -35.89
N GLY A 198 10.96 -9.99 -36.84
CA GLY A 198 10.39 -10.61 -38.03
C GLY A 198 9.00 -11.23 -37.82
N GLN A 199 8.32 -10.90 -36.73
CA GLN A 199 7.02 -11.44 -36.36
C GLN A 199 5.89 -10.63 -36.99
N LEU A 200 4.89 -11.31 -37.57
CA LEU A 200 3.71 -10.65 -38.11
C LEU A 200 2.87 -10.05 -36.98
N SER A 201 2.72 -8.73 -37.02
CA SER A 201 1.84 -7.97 -36.15
C SER A 201 0.69 -7.41 -36.98
N ILE A 202 -0.54 -7.62 -36.52
CA ILE A 202 -1.76 -7.09 -37.11
C ILE A 202 -2.40 -6.18 -36.07
N ARG A 203 -2.74 -4.96 -36.49
CA ARG A 203 -3.40 -3.95 -35.69
C ARG A 203 -4.64 -3.42 -36.41
N SER A 204 -5.75 -3.24 -35.68
CA SER A 204 -6.88 -2.46 -36.15
C SER A 204 -6.58 -0.95 -36.04
N LEU A 205 -6.86 -0.21 -37.10
CA LEU A 205 -6.79 1.25 -37.14
C LEU A 205 -8.11 1.90 -36.70
N VAL A 206 -9.14 1.09 -36.43
CA VAL A 206 -10.42 1.53 -35.89
C VAL A 206 -10.25 1.72 -34.38
N SER A 207 -10.32 2.98 -33.92
CA SER A 207 -10.05 3.34 -32.53
C SER A 207 -11.10 2.70 -31.60
N GLY A 208 -10.63 2.04 -30.53
CA GLY A 208 -11.49 1.41 -29.53
C GLY A 208 -12.22 0.15 -29.99
N GLY A 209 -12.06 -0.27 -31.25
CA GLY A 209 -12.74 -1.42 -31.81
C GLY A 209 -12.05 -2.76 -31.53
N SER A 210 -12.62 -3.82 -32.09
CA SER A 210 -12.06 -5.19 -32.02
C SER A 210 -11.97 -5.82 -33.41
N PHE A 211 -11.21 -6.89 -33.57
CA PHE A 211 -11.18 -7.64 -34.83
C PHE A 211 -11.04 -9.15 -34.62
N THR A 212 -11.65 -9.94 -35.50
CA THR A 212 -11.44 -11.40 -35.56
C THR A 212 -10.44 -11.77 -36.64
N VAL A 213 -9.76 -12.90 -36.42
CA VAL A 213 -8.97 -13.60 -37.44
C VAL A 213 -9.32 -15.07 -37.40
N ASP A 214 -9.93 -15.55 -38.48
CA ASP A 214 -10.33 -16.95 -38.63
C ASP A 214 -9.51 -17.63 -39.74
N PHE A 215 -9.02 -18.83 -39.45
CA PHE A 215 -8.18 -19.60 -40.36
C PHE A 215 -9.00 -20.70 -41.05
N SER A 216 -8.87 -20.81 -42.37
CA SER A 216 -9.51 -21.90 -43.12
C SER A 216 -8.61 -23.13 -43.25
N GLY A 217 -9.24 -24.28 -43.49
CA GLY A 217 -8.59 -25.59 -43.53
C GLY A 217 -9.63 -26.71 -43.57
N ALA A 218 -9.19 -27.91 -43.97
CA ALA A 218 -10.09 -29.07 -44.08
C ALA A 218 -10.43 -29.69 -42.71
N THR A 219 -9.50 -29.61 -41.76
CA THR A 219 -9.66 -30.08 -40.38
C THR A 219 -9.22 -29.01 -39.39
N ASP A 220 -9.66 -29.09 -38.13
CA ASP A 220 -9.22 -28.20 -37.04
C ASP A 220 -7.69 -28.20 -36.89
N ALA A 221 -7.06 -29.36 -37.11
CA ALA A 221 -5.61 -29.51 -37.10
C ALA A 221 -4.93 -28.73 -38.23
N ASP A 222 -5.51 -28.71 -39.43
CA ASP A 222 -5.00 -27.94 -40.56
C ASP A 222 -5.12 -26.43 -40.30
N LYS A 223 -6.27 -26.00 -39.78
CA LYS A 223 -6.50 -24.59 -39.42
C LYS A 223 -5.53 -24.12 -38.33
N LEU A 224 -5.32 -24.94 -37.30
CA LEU A 224 -4.36 -24.65 -36.23
C LEU A 224 -2.90 -24.68 -36.73
N ALA A 225 -2.58 -25.57 -37.66
CA ALA A 225 -1.27 -25.61 -38.31
C ALA A 225 -1.02 -24.33 -39.11
N ALA A 226 -2.02 -23.82 -39.83
CA ALA A 226 -1.94 -22.54 -40.53
C ALA A 226 -1.75 -21.35 -39.56
N ALA A 227 -2.51 -21.30 -38.47
CA ALA A 227 -2.35 -20.28 -37.45
C ALA A 227 -0.94 -20.32 -36.82
N ASN A 228 -0.45 -21.52 -36.48
CA ASN A 228 0.90 -21.71 -35.93
C ASN A 228 2.01 -21.34 -36.92
N ALA A 229 1.83 -21.63 -38.21
CA ALA A 229 2.77 -21.27 -39.25
C ALA A 229 2.93 -19.75 -39.39
N LEU A 230 1.85 -18.99 -39.22
CA LEU A 230 1.86 -17.52 -39.18
C LEU A 230 2.21 -16.95 -37.80
N GLY A 231 2.47 -17.81 -36.82
CA GLY A 231 2.89 -17.45 -35.46
C GLY A 231 1.77 -17.14 -34.48
N PHE A 232 0.51 -17.34 -34.85
CA PHE A 232 -0.64 -17.17 -33.98
C PHE A 232 -1.02 -18.45 -33.22
N GLY A 233 -0.22 -19.51 -33.25
CA GLY A 233 -0.58 -20.81 -32.65
C GLY A 233 -0.82 -20.80 -31.13
N GLU A 234 -0.25 -19.83 -30.41
CA GLU A 234 -0.51 -19.66 -28.96
C GLU A 234 -1.82 -18.90 -28.70
N ILE A 235 -2.27 -18.08 -29.66
CA ILE A 235 -3.41 -17.17 -29.54
C ILE A 235 -4.67 -17.80 -30.15
N ALA A 236 -4.55 -18.31 -31.37
CA ALA A 236 -5.64 -18.99 -32.06
C ALA A 236 -6.02 -20.27 -31.30
N LYS A 237 -7.30 -20.40 -30.99
CA LYS A 237 -7.86 -21.58 -30.33
C LYS A 237 -8.90 -22.21 -31.23
N VAL A 238 -9.07 -23.52 -31.07
CA VAL A 238 -10.22 -24.21 -31.64
C VAL A 238 -11.42 -23.82 -30.79
N THR A 239 -12.38 -23.14 -31.39
CA THR A 239 -13.60 -22.67 -30.75
C THR A 239 -14.77 -23.35 -31.42
N ALA A 240 -15.66 -23.95 -30.62
CA ALA A 240 -16.83 -24.60 -31.15
C ALA A 240 -17.70 -23.61 -31.95
N ASP A 241 -18.14 -24.00 -33.13
CA ASP A 241 -18.93 -23.15 -34.06
C ASP A 241 -20.43 -23.45 -34.02
N GLY A 242 -20.87 -24.29 -33.07
CA GLY A 242 -22.26 -24.73 -32.95
C GLY A 242 -22.70 -25.77 -33.98
N ILE A 243 -21.82 -26.23 -34.89
CA ILE A 243 -22.19 -27.14 -35.98
C ILE A 243 -21.69 -28.56 -35.69
N ALA A 244 -22.64 -29.49 -35.49
CA ALA A 244 -22.31 -30.89 -35.23
C ALA A 244 -21.54 -31.53 -36.40
N ALA A 245 -20.40 -32.16 -36.09
CA ALA A 245 -19.57 -32.96 -37.01
C ALA A 245 -18.93 -32.18 -38.19
N ALA A 246 -18.93 -30.85 -38.15
CA ALA A 246 -18.08 -29.99 -38.99
C ALA A 246 -16.74 -29.69 -38.29
N PRO A 247 -15.68 -29.31 -39.03
CA PRO A 247 -14.48 -28.78 -38.41
C PRO A 247 -14.77 -27.41 -37.78
N ASN A 248 -14.52 -27.30 -36.48
CA ASN A 248 -14.77 -26.11 -35.67
C ASN A 248 -14.03 -24.88 -36.20
N ASN A 249 -14.45 -23.70 -35.76
CA ASN A 249 -13.70 -22.49 -36.06
C ASN A 249 -12.33 -22.52 -35.35
N VAL A 250 -11.31 -21.98 -36.01
CA VAL A 250 -10.00 -21.78 -35.40
C VAL A 250 -9.60 -20.36 -35.67
N GLY A 251 -9.51 -19.59 -34.60
CA GLY A 251 -9.32 -18.16 -34.69
C GLY A 251 -9.18 -17.53 -33.32
N PHE A 252 -9.23 -16.21 -33.32
CA PHE A 252 -9.27 -15.39 -32.13
C PHE A 252 -9.87 -14.03 -32.45
N THR A 253 -10.39 -13.38 -31.43
CA THR A 253 -10.81 -11.99 -31.46
C THR A 253 -9.82 -11.17 -30.66
N ALA A 254 -9.31 -10.07 -31.17
CA ALA A 254 -8.47 -9.14 -30.44
C ALA A 254 -9.25 -7.85 -30.18
N THR A 255 -9.33 -7.44 -28.91
CA THR A 255 -9.96 -6.17 -28.52
C THR A 255 -8.93 -5.12 -28.12
N ALA A 256 -9.25 -3.84 -28.35
CA ALA A 256 -8.49 -2.72 -27.82
C ALA A 256 -8.70 -2.58 -26.30
N ASP A 257 -9.85 -3.01 -25.79
CA ASP A 257 -10.19 -2.83 -24.39
C ASP A 257 -9.42 -3.78 -23.47
N VAL A 258 -9.15 -3.29 -22.26
CA VAL A 258 -8.45 -4.04 -21.21
C VAL A 258 -9.39 -4.97 -20.42
N ALA A 259 -10.68 -4.89 -20.70
CA ALA A 259 -11.74 -5.69 -20.12
C ALA A 259 -12.75 -6.07 -21.20
N LEU A 260 -13.39 -7.23 -21.06
CA LEU A 260 -14.56 -7.56 -21.87
C LEU A 260 -15.71 -6.68 -21.40
N LYS A 261 -16.39 -6.06 -22.35
CA LYS A 261 -17.56 -5.21 -22.08
C LYS A 261 -18.76 -5.82 -22.77
N SER A 262 -19.86 -5.97 -22.04
CA SER A 262 -21.11 -6.41 -22.62
C SER A 262 -21.75 -5.29 -23.43
N TYR A 263 -22.85 -5.60 -24.12
CA TYR A 263 -23.77 -4.57 -24.57
C TYR A 263 -24.30 -3.74 -23.39
N ASN A 264 -24.74 -2.52 -23.69
CA ASN A 264 -25.52 -1.71 -22.77
C ASN A 264 -26.90 -2.34 -22.64
N PHE A 265 -27.20 -2.92 -21.48
CA PHE A 265 -28.45 -3.63 -21.27
C PHE A 265 -29.60 -2.72 -20.87
N VAL A 266 -30.75 -2.98 -21.46
CA VAL A 266 -32.04 -2.42 -21.06
C VAL A 266 -32.99 -3.52 -20.61
N LYS A 267 -33.87 -3.20 -19.66
CA LYS A 267 -34.79 -4.16 -19.02
C LYS A 267 -36.14 -4.30 -19.71
N ASN A 268 -36.44 -3.46 -20.70
CA ASN A 268 -37.73 -3.43 -21.37
C ASN A 268 -37.66 -2.80 -22.77
N ASP A 269 -38.80 -2.87 -23.48
CA ASP A 269 -38.97 -2.31 -24.82
C ASP A 269 -38.99 -0.77 -24.87
N GLN A 270 -38.98 -0.12 -23.72
CA GLN A 270 -38.91 1.33 -23.60
C GLN A 270 -37.48 1.85 -23.51
N GLY A 271 -36.49 0.95 -23.38
CA GLY A 271 -35.08 1.29 -23.29
C GLY A 271 -34.63 1.73 -21.88
N ASP A 272 -35.37 1.36 -20.83
CA ASP A 272 -34.93 1.65 -19.46
C ASP A 272 -33.68 0.81 -19.14
N VAL A 273 -32.64 1.44 -18.59
CA VAL A 273 -31.38 0.78 -18.22
C VAL A 273 -31.65 -0.37 -17.23
N ALA A 274 -30.94 -1.49 -17.43
CA ALA A 274 -31.04 -2.64 -16.54
C ALA A 274 -30.42 -2.35 -15.17
N ASP A 275 -31.09 -2.83 -14.11
CA ASP A 275 -30.58 -2.80 -12.74
C ASP A 275 -30.02 -4.18 -12.33
N ARG A 276 -29.26 -4.26 -11.23
CA ARG A 276 -28.71 -5.53 -10.70
C ARG A 276 -29.73 -6.66 -10.51
N SER A 277 -30.97 -6.31 -10.19
CA SER A 277 -32.09 -7.25 -9.97
C SER A 277 -32.81 -7.70 -11.25
N THR A 278 -32.44 -7.16 -12.40
CA THR A 278 -33.05 -7.51 -13.69
C THR A 278 -32.73 -8.96 -14.04
N LEU A 279 -33.75 -9.71 -14.47
CA LEU A 279 -33.58 -11.08 -14.95
C LEU A 279 -32.79 -11.10 -16.27
N LEU A 280 -31.89 -12.08 -16.43
CA LEU A 280 -31.14 -12.25 -17.69
C LEU A 280 -32.09 -12.42 -18.89
N THR A 281 -33.18 -13.17 -18.70
CA THR A 281 -34.22 -13.40 -19.72
C THR A 281 -34.99 -12.16 -20.13
N ALA A 282 -34.87 -11.04 -19.40
CA ALA A 282 -35.49 -9.76 -19.74
C ALA A 282 -34.49 -8.80 -20.42
N LEU A 283 -33.21 -9.15 -20.51
CA LEU A 283 -32.18 -8.26 -21.05
C LEU A 283 -32.27 -8.13 -22.56
N ARG A 284 -32.07 -6.90 -23.01
CA ARG A 284 -32.14 -6.44 -24.39
C ARG A 284 -31.03 -5.41 -24.61
N THR A 285 -30.67 -5.13 -25.86
CA THR A 285 -29.68 -4.09 -26.15
C THR A 285 -30.32 -2.71 -26.13
N ALA A 286 -29.57 -1.69 -25.68
CA ALA A 286 -30.00 -0.30 -25.74
C ALA A 286 -30.20 0.19 -27.20
N GLU A 287 -29.47 -0.38 -28.15
CA GLU A 287 -29.57 -0.02 -29.57
C GLU A 287 -30.83 -0.57 -30.24
N ALA A 288 -31.30 -1.74 -29.81
CA ALA A 288 -32.47 -2.40 -30.38
C ALA A 288 -33.44 -2.88 -29.27
N PRO A 289 -34.03 -1.94 -28.49
CA PRO A 289 -34.87 -2.29 -27.34
C PRO A 289 -36.15 -3.00 -27.75
N THR A 290 -36.54 -3.01 -29.03
CA THR A 290 -37.73 -3.72 -29.52
C THR A 290 -37.43 -5.08 -30.15
N ALA A 291 -36.17 -5.53 -30.17
CA ALA A 291 -35.73 -6.79 -30.80
C ALA A 291 -36.12 -8.06 -30.01
N ALA A 292 -35.47 -9.20 -30.23
CA ALA A 292 -35.61 -10.35 -29.32
C ALA A 292 -34.83 -10.09 -28.02
N THR A 293 -35.14 -10.83 -26.95
CA THR A 293 -34.30 -10.81 -25.75
C THR A 293 -32.96 -11.46 -26.08
N LEU A 294 -31.90 -11.01 -25.42
CA LEU A 294 -30.54 -11.54 -25.64
C LEU A 294 -30.37 -12.98 -25.11
N PHE A 295 -31.25 -13.34 -24.18
CA PHE A 295 -31.27 -14.64 -23.52
C PHE A 295 -32.59 -15.33 -23.81
N ASP A 296 -32.53 -16.51 -24.43
CA ASP A 296 -33.67 -17.39 -24.67
C ASP A 296 -33.27 -18.84 -24.36
N GLY A 297 -34.21 -19.64 -23.85
CA GLY A 297 -33.97 -21.06 -23.57
C GLY A 297 -32.93 -21.40 -22.48
N ILE A 298 -32.38 -20.43 -21.75
CA ILE A 298 -31.24 -20.62 -20.82
C ILE A 298 -31.50 -21.46 -19.56
N SER A 299 -32.65 -22.14 -19.42
CA SER A 299 -33.07 -22.75 -18.15
C SER A 299 -32.29 -24.03 -17.82
N GLY A 300 -31.25 -23.91 -16.98
CA GLY A 300 -30.40 -25.04 -16.58
C GLY A 300 -29.21 -25.25 -17.51
N GLU A 301 -28.97 -24.28 -18.40
CA GLU A 301 -27.82 -24.23 -19.29
C GLU A 301 -26.60 -23.62 -18.58
N ASN A 302 -25.43 -23.71 -19.22
CA ASN A 302 -24.20 -23.14 -18.68
C ASN A 302 -23.58 -22.16 -19.66
N TYR A 303 -23.21 -20.99 -19.15
CA TYR A 303 -22.27 -20.10 -19.79
C TYR A 303 -20.86 -20.52 -19.40
N THR A 304 -19.95 -20.66 -20.34
CA THR A 304 -18.58 -21.10 -20.07
C THR A 304 -17.61 -19.94 -20.15
N ILE A 305 -16.65 -19.92 -19.21
CA ILE A 305 -15.53 -18.99 -19.23
C ILE A 305 -14.23 -19.77 -18.99
N ALA A 306 -13.27 -19.63 -19.89
CA ALA A 306 -11.91 -20.13 -19.75
C ALA A 306 -10.91 -18.98 -19.87
N VAL A 307 -9.75 -19.12 -19.23
CA VAL A 307 -8.67 -18.14 -19.28
C VAL A 307 -7.45 -18.78 -19.92
N ASN A 308 -6.86 -18.11 -20.91
CA ASN A 308 -5.67 -18.55 -21.65
C ASN A 308 -5.77 -19.97 -22.23
N GLY A 309 -6.95 -20.38 -22.71
CA GLY A 309 -7.20 -21.74 -23.18
C GLY A 309 -7.12 -22.82 -22.10
N GLY A 310 -7.25 -22.45 -20.82
CA GLY A 310 -7.37 -23.38 -19.70
C GLY A 310 -8.74 -24.08 -19.66
N ALA A 311 -8.98 -24.86 -18.60
CA ALA A 311 -10.26 -25.56 -18.44
C ALA A 311 -11.43 -24.59 -18.25
N ALA A 312 -12.45 -24.73 -19.10
CA ALA A 312 -13.69 -23.96 -19.02
C ALA A 312 -14.40 -24.16 -17.67
N GLN A 313 -14.87 -23.04 -17.12
CA GLN A 313 -15.65 -22.97 -15.90
C GLN A 313 -17.10 -22.71 -16.26
N ASN A 314 -18.00 -23.49 -15.66
CA ASN A 314 -19.43 -23.36 -15.90
C ASN A 314 -20.04 -22.33 -14.95
N ILE A 315 -20.71 -21.34 -15.53
CA ILE A 315 -21.56 -20.38 -14.87
C ILE A 315 -22.99 -20.79 -15.17
N ALA A 316 -23.70 -21.29 -14.15
CA ALA A 316 -25.05 -21.79 -14.31
C ALA A 316 -26.00 -20.64 -14.65
N LEU A 317 -26.76 -20.80 -15.74
CA LEU A 317 -27.82 -19.89 -16.13
C LEU A 317 -29.16 -20.51 -15.70
N ALA A 318 -29.87 -19.82 -14.82
CA ALA A 318 -31.24 -20.19 -14.43
C ALA A 318 -32.24 -19.25 -15.10
N ALA A 319 -33.46 -19.71 -15.35
CA ALA A 319 -34.51 -18.86 -15.91
C ALA A 319 -34.84 -17.64 -15.03
N THR A 320 -34.58 -17.74 -13.73
CA THR A 320 -34.74 -16.67 -12.74
C THR A 320 -33.42 -15.98 -12.39
N ALA A 321 -32.32 -16.28 -13.09
CA ALA A 321 -31.03 -15.66 -12.81
C ALA A 321 -31.09 -14.16 -13.11
N THR A 322 -30.54 -13.38 -12.20
CA THR A 322 -30.40 -11.93 -12.30
C THR A 322 -29.00 -11.55 -12.79
N VAL A 323 -28.84 -10.31 -13.24
CA VAL A 323 -27.52 -9.72 -13.58
C VAL A 323 -26.54 -9.87 -12.41
N GLN A 324 -26.98 -9.59 -11.18
CA GLN A 324 -26.15 -9.72 -9.99
C GLN A 324 -25.70 -11.16 -9.75
N GLU A 325 -26.59 -12.13 -9.91
CA GLU A 325 -26.24 -13.54 -9.71
C GLU A 325 -25.21 -14.03 -10.75
N PHE A 326 -25.25 -13.53 -11.98
CA PHE A 326 -24.22 -13.81 -12.98
C PHE A 326 -22.86 -13.22 -12.59
N VAL A 327 -22.83 -11.94 -12.18
CA VAL A 327 -21.61 -11.27 -11.72
C VAL A 327 -21.02 -11.98 -10.49
N ASP A 328 -21.86 -12.30 -9.51
CA ASP A 328 -21.45 -13.02 -8.31
C ASP A 328 -20.98 -14.45 -8.62
N ALA A 329 -21.58 -15.12 -9.59
CA ALA A 329 -21.14 -16.45 -10.00
C ALA A 329 -19.72 -16.44 -10.57
N ILE A 330 -19.32 -15.37 -11.28
CA ILE A 330 -17.94 -15.19 -11.75
C ILE A 330 -17.01 -14.87 -10.58
N ASN A 331 -17.36 -13.86 -9.76
CA ASN A 331 -16.51 -13.36 -8.68
C ASN A 331 -16.34 -14.35 -7.52
N ASN A 332 -17.29 -15.26 -7.32
CA ASN A 332 -17.20 -16.31 -6.30
C ASN A 332 -16.72 -17.66 -6.85
N ASN A 333 -16.43 -17.77 -8.16
CA ASN A 333 -15.88 -18.99 -8.72
C ASN A 333 -14.44 -19.17 -8.25
N SER A 334 -14.13 -20.32 -7.64
CA SER A 334 -12.84 -20.61 -7.00
C SER A 334 -11.62 -20.55 -7.92
N THR A 335 -11.82 -20.62 -9.24
CA THR A 335 -10.73 -20.53 -10.23
C THR A 335 -10.69 -19.16 -10.92
N LEU A 336 -11.86 -18.57 -11.22
CA LEU A 336 -11.94 -17.29 -11.91
C LEU A 336 -11.65 -16.13 -10.95
N SER A 337 -12.06 -16.18 -9.69
CA SER A 337 -11.93 -15.07 -8.71
C SER A 337 -10.49 -14.67 -8.38
N SER A 338 -9.50 -15.45 -8.82
CA SER A 338 -8.08 -15.12 -8.69
C SER A 338 -7.46 -14.53 -9.96
N LYS A 339 -8.22 -14.52 -11.06
CA LYS A 339 -7.76 -14.15 -12.41
C LYS A 339 -8.62 -13.07 -13.06
N LEU A 340 -9.93 -13.12 -12.84
CA LEU A 340 -10.92 -12.22 -13.40
C LEU A 340 -11.77 -11.59 -12.30
N GLU A 341 -12.22 -10.37 -12.56
CA GLU A 341 -13.25 -9.69 -11.79
C GLU A 341 -14.35 -9.22 -12.74
N ALA A 342 -15.60 -9.54 -12.42
CA ALA A 342 -16.80 -9.06 -13.09
C ALA A 342 -17.42 -7.91 -12.29
N THR A 343 -17.86 -6.86 -12.98
CA THR A 343 -18.56 -5.72 -12.41
C THR A 343 -19.78 -5.37 -13.26
N PHE A 344 -20.75 -4.69 -12.65
CA PHE A 344 -21.91 -4.17 -13.35
C PHE A 344 -22.09 -2.68 -13.02
N ASP A 345 -22.20 -1.87 -14.05
CA ASP A 345 -22.47 -0.44 -13.96
C ASP A 345 -23.95 -0.17 -14.23
N GLU A 346 -24.70 0.24 -13.19
CA GLU A 346 -26.12 0.57 -13.28
C GLU A 346 -26.39 1.88 -14.05
N GLY A 347 -25.37 2.71 -14.26
CA GLY A 347 -25.47 3.93 -15.06
C GLY A 347 -25.51 3.65 -16.56
N THR A 348 -24.75 2.66 -17.02
CA THR A 348 -24.65 2.27 -18.44
C THR A 348 -25.41 0.98 -18.77
N GLY A 349 -25.71 0.16 -17.77
CA GLY A 349 -26.27 -1.17 -17.94
C GLY A 349 -25.25 -2.19 -18.46
N GLN A 350 -23.95 -1.94 -18.29
CA GLN A 350 -22.87 -2.76 -18.84
C GLN A 350 -22.25 -3.68 -17.78
N ILE A 351 -22.03 -4.94 -18.14
CA ILE A 351 -21.16 -5.86 -17.42
C ILE A 351 -19.74 -5.72 -17.97
N SER A 352 -18.76 -5.59 -17.09
CA SER A 352 -17.34 -5.60 -17.45
C SER A 352 -16.62 -6.75 -16.76
N ILE A 353 -15.87 -7.55 -17.52
CA ILE A 353 -15.02 -8.63 -17.01
C ILE A 353 -13.56 -8.27 -17.30
N ARG A 354 -12.79 -7.99 -16.25
CA ARG A 354 -11.39 -7.55 -16.34
C ARG A 354 -10.44 -8.60 -15.78
N ALA A 355 -9.20 -8.59 -16.28
CA ALA A 355 -8.10 -9.30 -15.65
C ALA A 355 -7.68 -8.65 -14.32
N ILE A 356 -7.54 -9.46 -13.28
CA ILE A 356 -6.92 -9.07 -11.99
C ILE A 356 -5.60 -9.81 -11.73
N ASP A 357 -5.17 -10.65 -12.68
CA ASP A 357 -3.86 -11.26 -12.68
C ASP A 357 -3.09 -10.98 -13.98
N ALA A 358 -1.78 -10.73 -13.83
CA ALA A 358 -0.91 -10.36 -14.92
C ALA A 358 -0.74 -11.47 -15.99
N SER A 359 -1.04 -12.72 -15.64
CA SER A 359 -0.99 -13.84 -16.59
C SER A 359 -2.15 -13.87 -17.56
N VAL A 360 -3.24 -13.15 -17.30
CA VAL A 360 -4.44 -13.19 -18.16
C VAL A 360 -4.19 -12.39 -19.43
N GLU A 361 -4.20 -13.10 -20.55
CA GLU A 361 -4.00 -12.56 -21.89
C GLU A 361 -5.24 -12.75 -22.75
N SER A 362 -5.90 -13.90 -22.63
CA SER A 362 -7.15 -14.20 -23.33
C SER A 362 -8.21 -14.77 -22.41
N VAL A 363 -9.46 -14.48 -22.75
CA VAL A 363 -10.67 -15.02 -22.13
C VAL A 363 -11.49 -15.68 -23.23
N GLN A 364 -11.73 -16.97 -23.09
CA GLN A 364 -12.66 -17.70 -23.94
C GLN A 364 -14.03 -17.71 -23.27
N ILE A 365 -15.05 -17.35 -24.02
CA ILE A 365 -16.44 -17.38 -23.61
C ILE A 365 -17.19 -18.41 -24.44
N GLY A 366 -18.30 -18.94 -23.92
CA GLY A 366 -19.13 -19.83 -24.69
C GLY A 366 -20.48 -20.15 -24.06
N PHE A 367 -21.31 -20.79 -24.87
CA PHE A 367 -22.64 -21.24 -24.47
C PHE A 367 -22.98 -22.54 -25.20
N ALA A 368 -23.53 -23.50 -24.46
CA ALA A 368 -24.09 -24.72 -25.03
C ALA A 368 -25.56 -24.79 -24.63
N GLY A 369 -26.46 -24.58 -25.60
CA GLY A 369 -27.90 -24.68 -25.39
C GLY A 369 -28.41 -26.10 -25.64
N SER A 370 -29.43 -26.53 -24.90
CA SER A 370 -30.04 -27.84 -25.08
C SER A 370 -30.93 -27.92 -26.34
N ALA A 371 -31.46 -26.79 -26.81
CA ALA A 371 -32.28 -26.69 -28.01
C ALA A 371 -31.71 -25.68 -29.02
N ILE A 372 -32.09 -25.85 -30.29
CA ILE A 372 -31.72 -24.92 -31.35
C ILE A 372 -32.42 -23.58 -31.11
N GLY A 373 -31.65 -22.50 -31.13
CA GLY A 373 -32.13 -21.13 -30.90
C GLY A 373 -32.03 -20.67 -29.45
N ASP A 374 -31.67 -21.55 -28.50
CA ASP A 374 -31.30 -21.12 -27.15
C ASP A 374 -30.09 -20.17 -27.25
N SER A 375 -30.10 -19.05 -26.53
CA SER A 375 -29.05 -18.03 -26.64
C SER A 375 -28.66 -17.45 -25.29
N ALA A 376 -27.39 -17.10 -25.14
CA ALA A 376 -26.88 -16.37 -23.98
C ALA A 376 -25.86 -15.32 -24.42
N ASN A 377 -26.31 -14.35 -25.22
CA ASN A 377 -25.41 -13.39 -25.83
C ASN A 377 -25.29 -12.11 -24.99
N PHE A 378 -24.22 -11.99 -24.23
CA PHE A 378 -23.89 -10.77 -23.48
C PHE A 378 -23.27 -9.68 -24.37
N GLY A 379 -22.76 -10.00 -25.55
CA GLY A 379 -22.04 -9.05 -26.41
C GLY A 379 -20.60 -8.77 -25.99
N PHE A 380 -19.94 -9.70 -25.29
CA PHE A 380 -18.52 -9.55 -24.91
C PHE A 380 -17.55 -9.67 -26.09
N GLY A 381 -17.96 -10.33 -27.17
CA GLY A 381 -17.17 -10.59 -28.36
C GLY A 381 -18.02 -10.39 -29.62
N LEU A 382 -17.51 -10.90 -30.74
CA LEU A 382 -18.11 -10.71 -32.07
C LEU A 382 -18.95 -11.90 -32.52
N THR A 383 -18.85 -13.04 -31.85
CA THR A 383 -19.61 -14.25 -32.19
C THR A 383 -20.93 -14.27 -31.44
N ASP A 384 -22.02 -14.51 -32.17
CA ASP A 384 -23.34 -14.70 -31.56
C ASP A 384 -23.40 -16.06 -30.85
N LEU A 385 -23.54 -16.03 -29.52
CA LEU A 385 -23.61 -17.22 -28.67
C LEU A 385 -25.03 -17.81 -28.63
N SER A 386 -25.50 -18.25 -29.80
CA SER A 386 -26.79 -18.92 -30.00
C SER A 386 -26.60 -20.35 -30.49
N ALA A 387 -27.32 -21.29 -29.90
CA ALA A 387 -27.20 -22.71 -30.22
C ALA A 387 -27.74 -23.01 -31.63
N VAL A 388 -26.82 -23.32 -32.55
CA VAL A 388 -27.15 -23.73 -33.93
C VAL A 388 -27.48 -25.23 -34.02
N ALA A 389 -27.01 -26.03 -33.06
CA ALA A 389 -27.35 -27.44 -32.89
C ALA A 389 -27.53 -27.79 -31.41
N ALA A 390 -28.50 -28.66 -31.11
CA ALA A 390 -28.83 -29.07 -29.74
C ALA A 390 -27.65 -29.73 -29.01
N GLY A 391 -27.28 -29.19 -27.85
CA GLY A 391 -26.22 -29.69 -26.99
C GLY A 391 -24.80 -29.45 -27.51
N VAL A 392 -24.64 -28.64 -28.56
CA VAL A 392 -23.33 -28.27 -29.12
C VAL A 392 -22.99 -26.85 -28.67
N ALA A 393 -21.76 -26.65 -28.18
CA ALA A 393 -21.30 -25.34 -27.75
C ALA A 393 -21.03 -24.41 -28.95
N VAL A 394 -21.23 -23.13 -28.73
CA VAL A 394 -20.63 -22.04 -29.50
C VAL A 394 -19.66 -21.32 -28.57
N GLU A 395 -18.44 -21.08 -29.04
CA GLU A 395 -17.39 -20.46 -28.24
C GLU A 395 -16.65 -19.38 -29.04
N GLU A 396 -16.06 -18.44 -28.31
CA GLU A 396 -15.19 -17.42 -28.88
C GLU A 396 -13.99 -17.20 -27.96
N ASN A 397 -12.80 -17.13 -28.52
CA ASN A 397 -11.58 -16.82 -27.78
C ASN A 397 -11.17 -15.37 -28.00
N ILE A 398 -11.19 -14.57 -26.94
CA ILE A 398 -10.95 -13.13 -26.99
C ILE A 398 -9.63 -12.79 -26.31
N GLN A 399 -8.69 -12.25 -27.06
CA GLN A 399 -7.46 -11.64 -26.59
C GLN A 399 -7.75 -10.23 -26.09
N LEU A 400 -7.42 -9.98 -24.82
CA LEU A 400 -7.57 -8.65 -24.21
C LEU A 400 -6.51 -7.67 -24.75
N GLY A 401 -6.80 -6.38 -24.61
CA GLY A 401 -5.86 -5.32 -24.95
C GLY A 401 -4.51 -5.50 -24.24
N SER A 402 -3.43 -5.16 -24.94
CA SER A 402 -2.06 -5.46 -24.49
C SER A 402 -1.66 -4.92 -23.11
N SER A 403 -2.37 -3.90 -22.61
CA SER A 403 -2.15 -3.34 -21.26
C SER A 403 -2.93 -4.05 -20.15
N ALA A 404 -3.85 -4.98 -20.44
CA ALA A 404 -4.72 -5.61 -19.44
C ALA A 404 -3.91 -6.31 -18.32
N GLY A 405 -2.95 -7.16 -18.69
CA GLY A 405 -2.08 -7.82 -17.72
C GLY A 405 -1.17 -6.85 -16.95
N GLN A 406 -0.73 -5.75 -17.58
CA GLN A 406 0.04 -4.71 -16.91
C GLN A 406 -0.80 -3.96 -15.86
N LEU A 407 -2.03 -3.59 -16.19
CA LEU A 407 -2.96 -2.95 -15.26
C LEU A 407 -3.28 -3.85 -14.08
N ALA A 408 -3.57 -5.13 -14.33
CA ALA A 408 -3.77 -6.13 -13.29
C ALA A 408 -2.56 -6.22 -12.35
N LYS A 409 -1.33 -6.19 -12.91
CA LYS A 409 -0.12 -6.20 -12.11
C LYS A 409 0.01 -4.95 -11.23
N LEU A 410 -0.26 -3.78 -11.79
CA LEU A 410 -0.19 -2.51 -11.06
C LEU A 410 -1.22 -2.46 -9.94
N GLU A 411 -2.43 -2.99 -10.17
CA GLU A 411 -3.49 -3.11 -9.17
C GLU A 411 -3.03 -3.99 -7.99
N GLN A 412 -2.47 -5.17 -8.29
CA GLN A 412 -1.89 -6.05 -7.27
C GLN A 412 -0.75 -5.38 -6.50
N ASP A 413 0.15 -4.65 -7.19
CA ASP A 413 1.27 -3.99 -6.55
C ASP A 413 0.80 -2.83 -5.65
N PHE A 414 -0.25 -2.10 -6.05
CA PHE A 414 -0.89 -1.09 -5.20
C PHE A 414 -1.50 -1.72 -3.94
N ASN A 415 -2.24 -2.80 -4.09
CA ASN A 415 -2.86 -3.49 -2.96
C ASN A 415 -1.81 -4.10 -2.01
N LYS A 416 -0.68 -4.60 -2.53
CA LYS A 416 0.46 -4.98 -1.68
C LYS A 416 1.01 -3.79 -0.88
N ILE A 417 1.09 -2.60 -1.47
CA ILE A 417 1.52 -1.39 -0.73
C ILE A 417 0.52 -1.04 0.37
N ARG A 418 -0.79 -1.16 0.13
CA ARG A 418 -1.82 -1.04 1.18
C ARG A 418 -1.59 -2.04 2.32
N ASP A 419 -1.34 -3.31 1.99
CA ASP A 419 -1.05 -4.33 2.99
C ASP A 419 0.24 -4.02 3.78
N GLN A 420 1.28 -3.48 3.12
CA GLN A 420 2.50 -3.05 3.80
C GLN A 420 2.26 -1.84 4.73
N ILE A 421 1.41 -0.89 4.34
CA ILE A 421 0.97 0.21 5.19
C ILE A 421 0.27 -0.33 6.43
N ASP A 422 -0.67 -1.25 6.25
CA ASP A 422 -1.40 -1.89 7.34
C ASP A 422 -0.49 -2.69 8.26
N ALA A 423 0.46 -3.43 7.70
CA ALA A 423 1.45 -4.17 8.46
C ALA A 423 2.33 -3.24 9.31
N LEU A 424 2.86 -2.17 8.72
CA LEU A 424 3.72 -1.20 9.41
C LEU A 424 3.00 -0.57 10.62
N VAL A 425 1.72 -0.22 10.46
CA VAL A 425 0.93 0.44 11.50
C VAL A 425 0.40 -0.55 12.54
N SER A 426 -0.13 -1.70 12.09
CA SER A 426 -0.89 -2.62 12.93
C SER A 426 -0.01 -3.65 13.65
N ASN A 427 1.10 -4.08 13.05
CA ASN A 427 1.96 -5.11 13.65
C ASN A 427 2.89 -4.59 14.75
N GLY A 428 2.80 -3.30 15.09
CA GLY A 428 3.54 -2.70 16.20
C GLY A 428 4.98 -2.33 15.85
N ASP A 429 5.38 -2.38 14.59
CA ASP A 429 6.72 -2.01 14.11
C ASP A 429 7.06 -0.54 14.43
N THR A 430 6.05 0.32 14.50
CA THR A 430 6.18 1.73 14.85
C THR A 430 5.90 2.04 16.32
N GLY A 431 5.57 1.01 17.12
CA GLY A 431 5.27 1.16 18.54
C GLY A 431 6.53 1.24 19.40
N TYR A 432 6.55 2.16 20.36
CA TYR A 432 7.60 2.20 21.38
C TYR A 432 7.01 1.86 22.74
N ARG A 433 7.50 0.75 23.33
CA ARG A 433 7.08 0.26 24.66
C ARG A 433 5.55 0.12 24.83
N GLY A 434 4.85 -0.24 23.76
CA GLY A 434 3.40 -0.44 23.76
C GLY A 434 2.57 0.80 23.49
N THR A 435 3.18 1.93 23.13
CA THR A 435 2.46 3.12 22.62
C THR A 435 2.76 3.28 21.14
N ASN A 436 1.72 3.29 20.31
CA ASN A 436 1.83 3.53 18.87
C ASN A 436 0.95 4.72 18.45
N LEU A 437 1.58 5.86 18.20
CA LEU A 437 0.90 7.10 17.79
C LEU A 437 0.31 7.01 16.36
N LEU A 438 0.74 6.04 15.56
CA LEU A 438 0.23 5.82 14.19
C LEU A 438 -0.94 4.83 14.15
N ASN A 439 -1.24 4.17 15.27
CA ASN A 439 -2.37 3.25 15.41
C ASN A 439 -3.37 3.76 16.47
N GLY A 440 -3.51 5.09 16.56
CA GLY A 440 -4.52 5.75 17.40
C GLY A 440 -4.25 5.77 18.91
N ASN A 441 -3.05 5.42 19.40
CA ASN A 441 -2.73 5.63 20.82
C ASN A 441 -2.31 7.08 21.08
N ASP A 442 -2.77 7.65 22.19
CA ASP A 442 -2.34 8.96 22.66
C ASP A 442 -1.15 8.84 23.64
N LEU A 443 -0.29 9.86 23.64
CA LEU A 443 0.83 9.99 24.57
C LEU A 443 0.63 11.22 25.47
N LEU A 444 0.39 10.99 26.76
CA LEU A 444 0.37 12.05 27.76
C LEU A 444 1.76 12.23 28.38
N THR A 445 2.40 13.36 28.06
CA THR A 445 3.68 13.75 28.69
C THR A 445 3.42 14.72 29.83
N THR A 446 4.01 14.46 31.00
CA THR A 446 3.89 15.33 32.18
C THR A 446 5.21 16.03 32.46
N PHE A 447 5.17 17.30 32.87
CA PHE A 447 6.36 18.14 33.07
C PHE A 447 6.57 18.63 34.51
N ASN A 448 5.58 18.46 35.40
CA ASN A 448 5.71 18.79 36.82
C ASN A 448 5.17 17.69 37.75
N GLU A 449 5.53 17.80 39.02
CA GLU A 449 5.29 16.80 40.06
C GLU A 449 3.80 16.69 40.44
N ASP A 450 3.03 17.77 40.27
CA ASP A 450 1.58 17.84 40.55
C ASP A 450 0.70 17.44 39.35
N ARG A 451 1.33 17.10 38.21
CA ARG A 451 0.69 16.71 36.95
C ARG A 451 -0.22 17.78 36.33
N THR A 452 -0.04 19.06 36.68
CA THR A 452 -0.83 20.17 36.11
C THR A 452 -0.27 20.69 34.79
N SER A 453 1.01 20.44 34.50
CA SER A 453 1.68 20.81 33.25
C SER A 453 1.87 19.56 32.40
N THR A 454 1.06 19.42 31.37
CA THR A 454 1.09 18.28 30.44
C THR A 454 1.02 18.73 28.99
N ILE A 455 1.49 17.88 28.09
CA ILE A 455 1.15 17.91 26.67
C ILE A 455 0.60 16.53 26.31
N GLU A 456 -0.46 16.52 25.52
CA GLU A 456 -1.04 15.29 24.99
C GLU A 456 -0.78 15.27 23.49
N THR A 457 0.12 14.38 23.07
CA THR A 457 0.37 14.11 21.66
C THR A 457 -0.68 13.11 21.21
N LYS A 458 -1.61 13.56 20.36
CA LYS A 458 -2.70 12.75 19.85
C LYS A 458 -2.19 11.77 18.80
N GLY A 459 -2.63 10.52 18.91
CA GLY A 459 -2.44 9.52 17.88
C GLY A 459 -3.51 9.59 16.80
N VAL A 460 -3.16 9.13 15.62
CA VAL A 460 -4.08 8.95 14.49
C VAL A 460 -3.93 7.50 14.00
N THR A 461 -4.97 6.92 13.40
CA THR A 461 -4.90 5.58 12.80
C THR A 461 -4.60 5.72 11.31
N PHE A 462 -3.38 5.35 10.90
CA PHE A 462 -2.92 5.43 9.50
C PHE A 462 -2.88 4.09 8.77
N THR A 463 -3.81 3.20 9.12
CA THR A 463 -4.08 2.01 8.28
C THR A 463 -4.54 2.45 6.89
N SER A 464 -4.51 1.55 5.91
CA SER A 464 -5.04 1.77 4.56
C SER A 464 -6.45 2.36 4.62
N ALA A 465 -7.34 1.76 5.42
CA ALA A 465 -8.68 2.28 5.68
C ALA A 465 -8.69 3.65 6.38
N GLY A 466 -7.80 3.88 7.36
CA GLY A 466 -7.69 5.15 8.06
C GLY A 466 -7.17 6.30 7.20
N LEU A 467 -6.41 5.97 6.15
CA LEU A 467 -5.92 6.89 5.12
C LEU A 467 -6.91 7.08 3.96
N GLY A 468 -8.03 6.35 3.94
CA GLY A 468 -8.98 6.36 2.82
C GLY A 468 -8.47 5.64 1.57
N LEU A 469 -7.47 4.76 1.72
CA LEU A 469 -6.95 3.93 0.64
C LEU A 469 -7.77 2.64 0.56
N GLU A 470 -8.80 2.66 -0.28
CA GLU A 470 -9.60 1.49 -0.63
C GLU A 470 -8.86 0.56 -1.61
N GLU A 471 -9.46 -0.59 -1.91
CA GLU A 471 -8.91 -1.51 -2.90
C GLU A 471 -8.80 -0.86 -4.26
N ALA A 472 -7.62 -0.98 -4.87
CA ALA A 472 -7.38 -0.38 -6.17
C ALA A 472 -8.33 -1.00 -7.18
N ASN A 473 -8.98 -0.12 -7.94
CA ASN A 473 -9.79 -0.49 -9.08
C ASN A 473 -9.29 0.30 -10.28
N PHE A 474 -8.55 -0.36 -11.17
CA PHE A 474 -8.01 0.26 -12.38
C PHE A 474 -8.83 -0.08 -13.63
N SER A 475 -10.16 -0.22 -13.46
CA SER A 475 -11.09 -0.50 -14.57
C SER A 475 -11.17 0.60 -15.61
N ASN A 476 -11.14 1.85 -15.17
CA ASN A 476 -11.39 3.00 -16.04
C ASN A 476 -10.66 4.25 -15.51
N ALA A 477 -10.60 5.29 -16.35
CA ALA A 477 -9.84 6.49 -16.02
C ALA A 477 -10.37 7.18 -14.76
N ALA A 478 -11.69 7.21 -14.55
CA ALA A 478 -12.30 7.85 -13.39
C ALA A 478 -11.98 7.12 -12.08
N SER A 479 -11.95 5.78 -12.09
CA SER A 479 -11.57 5.00 -10.91
C SER A 479 -10.09 5.19 -10.55
N VAL A 480 -9.20 5.19 -11.56
CA VAL A 480 -7.78 5.49 -11.37
C VAL A 480 -7.56 6.91 -10.82
N ASP A 481 -8.25 7.91 -11.36
CA ASP A 481 -8.19 9.30 -10.87
C ASP A 481 -8.67 9.43 -9.41
N GLY A 482 -9.69 8.65 -9.04
CA GLY A 482 -10.15 8.52 -7.66
C GLY A 482 -9.07 8.00 -6.73
N VAL A 483 -8.38 6.93 -7.13
CA VAL A 483 -7.25 6.35 -6.38
C VAL A 483 -6.10 7.36 -6.24
N ILE A 484 -5.70 8.02 -7.33
CA ILE A 484 -4.63 9.05 -7.30
C ILE A 484 -5.00 10.18 -6.31
N SER A 485 -6.24 10.64 -6.33
CA SER A 485 -6.71 11.68 -5.41
C SER A 485 -6.65 11.22 -3.96
N ALA A 486 -7.13 10.01 -3.66
CA ALA A 486 -7.09 9.43 -2.31
C ALA A 486 -5.65 9.29 -1.78
N VAL A 487 -4.71 8.85 -2.63
CA VAL A 487 -3.28 8.75 -2.27
C VAL A 487 -2.67 10.11 -1.94
N ARG A 488 -3.02 11.16 -2.69
CA ARG A 488 -2.51 12.52 -2.43
C ARG A 488 -3.08 13.11 -1.14
N ASP A 489 -4.34 12.85 -0.85
CA ASP A 489 -4.98 13.25 0.42
C ASP A 489 -4.38 12.49 1.62
N ALA A 490 -4.12 11.19 1.46
CA ALA A 490 -3.39 10.38 2.42
C ALA A 490 -1.98 10.95 2.69
N LEU A 491 -1.24 11.32 1.64
CA LEU A 491 0.09 11.92 1.74
C LEU A 491 0.07 13.26 2.49
N GLY A 492 -0.94 14.10 2.23
CA GLY A 492 -1.18 15.33 2.97
C GLY A 492 -1.39 15.07 4.47
N SER A 493 -2.26 14.11 4.79
CA SER A 493 -2.59 13.72 6.17
C SER A 493 -1.37 13.21 6.95
N VAL A 494 -0.54 12.36 6.34
CA VAL A 494 0.70 11.85 6.97
C VAL A 494 1.71 12.97 7.23
N ARG A 495 1.86 13.92 6.30
CA ARG A 495 2.78 15.06 6.44
C ARG A 495 2.32 16.05 7.51
N ASP A 496 1.03 16.34 7.59
CA ASP A 496 0.45 17.22 8.60
C ASP A 496 0.62 16.63 10.02
N PHE A 497 0.46 15.31 10.14
CA PHE A 497 0.74 14.61 11.39
C PHE A 497 2.23 14.66 11.75
N GLY A 498 3.13 14.42 10.79
CA GLY A 498 4.57 14.59 10.99
C GLY A 498 4.95 15.99 11.49
N ALA A 499 4.34 17.04 10.94
CA ALA A 499 4.53 18.42 11.41
C ALA A 499 4.06 18.63 12.86
N THR A 500 2.94 18.00 13.24
CA THR A 500 2.42 18.03 14.61
C THR A 500 3.37 17.33 15.58
N LEU A 501 3.87 16.14 15.22
CA LEU A 501 4.87 15.42 16.02
C LEU A 501 6.15 16.23 16.21
N ALA A 502 6.63 16.89 15.16
CA ALA A 502 7.82 17.72 15.24
C ALA A 502 7.65 18.92 16.19
N ASN A 503 6.46 19.54 16.19
CA ASN A 503 6.12 20.63 17.11
C ASN A 503 6.14 20.14 18.57
N ASP A 504 5.41 19.05 18.85
CA ASP A 504 5.33 18.45 20.18
C ASP A 504 6.72 18.02 20.69
N LEU A 505 7.52 17.39 19.82
CA LEU A 505 8.89 16.99 20.13
C LEU A 505 9.74 18.19 20.54
N SER A 506 9.65 19.31 19.82
CA SER A 506 10.38 20.54 20.13
C SER A 506 9.99 21.12 21.50
N VAL A 507 8.69 21.14 21.80
CA VAL A 507 8.17 21.58 23.11
C VAL A 507 8.70 20.66 24.22
N ILE A 508 8.61 19.35 24.04
CA ILE A 508 9.04 18.35 25.02
C ILE A 508 10.55 18.45 25.25
N GLN A 509 11.37 18.60 24.20
CA GLN A 509 12.82 18.79 24.32
C GLN A 509 13.17 20.08 25.06
N THR A 510 12.49 21.18 24.75
CA THR A 510 12.66 22.46 25.47
C THR A 510 12.37 22.29 26.96
N ARG A 511 11.29 21.59 27.30
CA ARG A 511 10.91 21.28 28.69
C ARG A 511 11.89 20.31 29.35
N GLN A 512 12.44 19.35 28.61
CA GLN A 512 13.48 18.43 29.08
C GLN A 512 14.74 19.20 29.51
N THR A 513 15.19 20.15 28.67
CA THR A 513 16.32 21.03 29.00
C THR A 513 16.01 21.90 30.21
N PHE A 514 14.84 22.54 30.25
CA PHE A 514 14.41 23.34 31.41
C PHE A 514 14.44 22.53 32.72
N THR A 515 13.83 21.33 32.72
CA THR A 515 13.80 20.46 33.90
C THR A 515 15.21 20.05 34.32
N THR A 516 16.09 19.76 33.36
CA THR A 516 17.51 19.45 33.64
C THR A 516 18.22 20.64 34.31
N SER A 517 18.07 21.85 33.77
CA SER A 517 18.65 23.07 34.36
C SER A 517 18.07 23.37 35.75
N LEU A 518 16.77 23.14 35.95
CA LEU A 518 16.11 23.32 37.24
C LEU A 518 16.65 22.33 38.27
N ILE A 519 16.81 21.05 37.92
CA ILE A 519 17.42 20.03 38.78
C ILE A 519 18.82 20.48 39.23
N ASN A 520 19.66 20.98 38.31
CA ASN A 520 21.00 21.44 38.62
C ASN A 520 20.97 22.66 39.55
N THR A 521 20.10 23.63 39.29
CA THR A 521 19.93 24.81 40.14
C THR A 521 19.45 24.44 41.55
N LEU A 522 18.53 23.48 41.68
CA LEU A 522 18.05 22.98 42.97
C LEU A 522 19.15 22.24 43.75
N LYS A 523 19.97 21.43 43.06
CA LYS A 523 21.13 20.75 43.66
C LYS A 523 22.17 21.76 44.15
N GLU A 524 22.56 22.72 43.31
CA GLU A 524 23.50 23.79 43.70
C GLU A 524 22.96 24.65 44.85
N GLY A 525 21.68 25.00 44.82
CA GLY A 525 21.02 25.74 45.89
C GLY A 525 21.01 24.96 47.20
N SER A 526 20.70 23.66 47.16
CA SER A 526 20.78 22.76 48.31
C SER A 526 22.20 22.71 48.87
N ASP A 527 23.19 22.52 48.01
CA ASP A 527 24.60 22.42 48.36
C ASP A 527 25.11 23.71 49.01
N LYS A 528 24.78 24.89 48.48
CA LYS A 528 25.17 26.18 49.08
C LYS A 528 24.64 26.37 50.51
N LEU A 529 23.48 25.80 50.83
CA LEU A 529 22.89 25.90 52.17
C LEU A 529 23.63 25.05 53.21
N VAL A 530 24.22 23.92 52.81
CA VAL A 530 24.80 22.95 53.76
C VAL A 530 26.29 22.70 53.60
N ASN A 531 26.91 23.05 52.48
CA ASN A 531 28.33 22.82 52.24
C ASN A 531 29.19 23.80 53.04
N ALA A 532 30.29 23.27 53.57
CA ALA A 532 31.34 24.06 54.20
C ALA A 532 32.36 24.51 53.15
N ASP A 533 32.96 25.69 53.34
CA ASP A 533 34.17 26.04 52.61
C ASP A 533 35.34 25.27 53.23
N GLN A 534 35.89 24.31 52.48
CA GLN A 534 36.96 23.44 52.95
C GLN A 534 38.24 24.21 53.27
N ASN A 535 38.50 25.34 52.61
CA ASN A 535 39.68 26.16 52.88
C ASN A 535 39.53 26.90 54.21
N GLU A 536 38.33 27.42 54.48
CA GLU A 536 38.03 28.09 55.74
C GLU A 536 38.06 27.11 56.93
N GLU A 537 37.40 25.95 56.80
CA GLU A 537 37.41 24.93 57.86
C GLU A 537 38.82 24.33 58.05
N GLY A 538 39.61 24.20 56.98
CA GLY A 538 41.01 23.79 57.05
C GLY A 538 41.89 24.78 57.83
N ALA A 539 41.77 26.08 57.52
CA ALA A 539 42.49 27.12 58.26
C ALA A 539 42.04 27.22 59.73
N LYS A 540 40.73 27.05 59.99
CA LYS A 540 40.15 27.05 61.33
C LYS A 540 40.61 25.85 62.15
N LEU A 541 40.71 24.66 61.56
CA LEU A 541 41.23 23.47 62.23
C LEU A 541 42.67 23.68 62.71
N LEU A 542 43.52 24.25 61.84
CA LEU A 542 44.91 24.58 62.18
C LEU A 542 44.99 25.61 63.31
N ALA A 543 44.16 26.66 63.25
CA ALA A 543 44.08 27.66 64.31
C ALA A 543 43.61 27.06 65.65
N LEU A 544 42.63 26.16 65.62
CA LEU A 544 42.12 25.47 66.82
C LEU A 544 43.13 24.49 67.41
N GLN A 545 43.87 23.74 66.59
CA GLN A 545 44.99 22.90 67.03
C GLN A 545 46.10 23.72 67.69
N THR A 546 46.43 24.87 67.10
CA THR A 546 47.39 25.82 67.68
C THR A 546 46.88 26.35 69.02
N ARG A 547 45.60 26.72 69.12
CA ARG A 547 44.95 27.19 70.35
C ARG A 547 44.90 26.11 71.43
N GLN A 548 44.68 24.84 71.05
CA GLN A 548 44.73 23.70 71.96
C GLN A 548 46.14 23.49 72.53
N SER A 549 47.17 23.54 71.69
CA SER A 549 48.58 23.45 72.11
C SER A 549 48.95 24.57 73.10
N LEU A 550 48.53 25.81 72.83
CA LEU A 550 48.69 26.96 73.74
C LEU A 550 47.87 26.81 75.03
N GLY A 551 46.67 26.23 74.97
CA GLY A 551 45.84 25.97 76.14
C GLY A 551 46.42 24.90 77.07
N VAL A 552 46.97 23.82 76.51
CA VAL A 552 47.65 22.76 77.28
C VAL A 552 48.94 23.26 77.91
N THR A 553 49.74 24.05 77.19
CA THR A 553 50.96 24.67 77.74
C THR A 553 50.63 25.69 78.82
N ALA A 554 49.60 26.52 78.65
CA ALA A 554 49.12 27.44 79.68
C ALA A 554 48.59 26.71 80.93
N LEU A 555 47.90 25.57 80.76
CA LEU A 555 47.44 24.72 81.86
C LEU A 555 48.63 24.07 82.60
N SER A 556 49.65 23.62 81.86
CA SER A 556 50.91 23.10 82.42
C SER A 556 51.66 24.16 83.24
N LEU A 557 51.79 25.39 82.71
CA LEU A 557 52.39 26.53 83.41
C LEU A 557 51.59 26.95 84.66
N ALA A 558 50.26 26.96 84.57
CA ALA A 558 49.38 27.24 85.71
C ALA A 558 49.48 26.16 86.81
N SER A 559 49.66 24.90 86.42
CA SER A 559 49.92 23.79 87.34
C SER A 559 51.30 23.87 87.99
N GLN A 560 52.33 24.29 87.24
CA GLN A 560 53.69 24.50 87.77
C GLN A 560 53.75 25.71 88.73
N SER A 561 53.04 26.80 88.43
CA SER A 561 52.90 27.96 89.30
C SER A 561 52.25 27.61 90.65
N GLN A 562 51.23 26.75 90.66
CA GLN A 562 50.60 26.27 91.90
C GLN A 562 51.52 25.33 92.71
N GLN A 563 52.32 24.48 92.05
CA GLN A 563 53.34 23.65 92.72
C GLN A 563 54.51 24.48 93.29
N SER A 564 54.86 25.59 92.64
CA SER A 564 55.85 26.55 93.13
C SER A 564 55.43 27.22 94.45
N ILE A 565 54.12 27.44 94.66
CA ILE A 565 53.57 27.98 95.91
C ILE A 565 53.62 26.93 97.03
N LEU A 566 53.46 25.64 96.69
CA LEU A 566 53.58 24.51 97.63
C LEU A 566 55.03 24.18 98.03
N ARG A 567 56.04 24.67 97.30
CA ARG A 567 57.46 24.59 97.69
C ARG A 567 57.90 25.72 98.64
N LEU A 568 57.03 26.71 98.86
CA LEU A 568 57.31 27.87 99.72
C LEU A 568 56.89 27.64 101.19
N PHE A 569 56.29 26.47 101.47
CA PHE A 569 55.99 25.93 102.79
C PHE A 569 56.68 24.56 102.91
#